data_AF-A0A7V0V8T9-F1
#
_entry.id   AF-A0A7V0V8T9-F1
#
_cell.length_a   1.000
_cell.length_b   1.000
_cell.length_c   1.000
_cell.angle_alpha   90.00
_cell.angle_beta   90.00
_cell.angle_gamma   90.00
#
_symmetry.space_group_name_H-M   'P 1'
#
loop_
_entity.id
_entity.type
_entity.pdbx_description
1 polymer ?
#
loop_
_entity_poly.entity_id
_entity_poly.type
_entity_poly.pdbx_seq_one_letter_code
_entity_poly.pdbx_strand_id
1 'polypeptide(L)'
;VYVRQLRGEIPRLFPPSEPLKIGKARVLSTGNDIALFSSGICTEEAMRATQVLQTRGISISHLHISTHKPFNQKEIVEVASQVKYGVITMENHTIIGGLGSEVAEALAESGLNKRLIRIGLKDTFAHGGSRPYLMRYYEIDAMSLIRHIESLIGNSLGVDEEELKEVRIEPIHSESKAEAL
;
A
#
# COMPACT_ATOMS: atom_id res chain seq x y z
N VAL A 1 -7.60 8.04 21.22
CA VAL A 1 -7.16 7.11 20.13
C VAL A 1 -8.07 7.35 18.94
N TYR A 2 -7.51 7.48 17.73
CA TYR A 2 -8.28 7.63 16.50
C TYR A 2 -8.18 6.35 15.68
N VAL A 3 -9.30 5.86 15.15
CA VAL A 3 -9.35 4.67 14.28
C VAL A 3 -10.07 5.08 12.99
N ARG A 4 -9.35 5.01 11.87
CA ARG A 4 -9.93 5.30 10.55
C ARG A 4 -10.58 4.05 9.98
N GLN A 5 -11.91 4.02 9.94
CA GLN A 5 -12.67 2.90 9.41
C GLN A 5 -13.10 3.14 7.97
N LEU A 6 -13.24 2.05 7.22
CA LEU A 6 -13.67 2.05 5.84
C LEU A 6 -15.18 1.85 5.76
N ARG A 7 -15.81 2.44 4.75
CA ARG A 7 -17.23 2.25 4.48
C ARG A 7 -17.42 1.13 3.45
N GLY A 8 -18.42 0.29 3.68
CA GLY A 8 -18.83 -0.78 2.77
C GLY A 8 -18.10 -2.09 3.05
N GLU A 9 -18.31 -3.06 2.17
CA GLU A 9 -17.66 -4.37 2.27
C GLU A 9 -16.17 -4.26 1.94
N ILE A 10 -15.35 -4.80 2.83
CA ILE A 10 -13.90 -4.86 2.70
C ILE A 10 -13.44 -6.31 2.87
N PRO A 11 -12.48 -6.78 2.06
CA PRO A 11 -11.99 -8.13 2.21
C PRO A 11 -11.21 -8.29 3.52
N ARG A 12 -11.28 -9.47 4.10
CA ARG A 12 -10.46 -9.85 5.25
C ARG A 12 -9.07 -10.22 4.75
N LEU A 13 -8.13 -9.29 4.85
CA LEU A 13 -6.76 -9.51 4.39
C LEU A 13 -5.91 -10.35 5.35
N PHE A 14 -6.25 -10.36 6.66
CA PHE A 14 -5.42 -10.98 7.69
C PHE A 14 -6.22 -11.99 8.51
N PRO A 15 -5.61 -13.13 8.90
CA PRO A 15 -6.27 -14.13 9.71
C PRO A 15 -6.48 -13.62 11.15
N PRO A 16 -7.57 -14.01 11.84
CA PRO A 16 -7.81 -13.63 13.24
C PRO A 16 -6.71 -14.04 14.21
N SER A 17 -5.95 -15.10 13.90
CA SER A 17 -4.83 -15.61 14.69
C SER A 17 -3.63 -14.65 14.75
N GLU A 18 -3.58 -13.66 13.86
CA GLU A 18 -2.52 -12.66 13.82
C GLU A 18 -3.11 -11.28 14.08
N PRO A 19 -3.30 -10.87 15.34
CA PRO A 19 -3.88 -9.57 15.65
C PRO A 19 -2.92 -8.41 15.31
N LEU A 20 -3.50 -7.22 15.15
CA LEU A 20 -2.77 -5.97 15.07
C LEU A 20 -1.87 -5.77 16.31
N LYS A 21 -0.63 -5.34 16.08
CA LYS A 21 0.30 -4.89 17.12
C LYS A 21 0.53 -3.39 16.96
N ILE A 22 0.17 -2.60 17.98
CA ILE A 22 0.34 -1.14 17.94
C ILE A 22 1.81 -0.78 17.72
N GLY A 23 2.06 0.10 16.76
CA GLY A 23 3.40 0.57 16.43
C GLY A 23 4.26 -0.46 15.69
N LYS A 24 3.68 -1.55 15.18
CA LYS A 24 4.40 -2.54 14.37
C LYS A 24 3.71 -2.74 13.03
N ALA A 25 4.47 -2.60 11.95
CA ALA A 25 4.00 -2.94 10.62
C ALA A 25 3.79 -4.45 10.48
N ARG A 26 2.83 -4.84 9.64
CA ARG A 26 2.69 -6.22 9.22
C ARG A 26 3.47 -6.44 7.93
N VAL A 27 4.42 -7.36 7.95
CA VAL A 27 5.15 -7.79 6.74
C VAL A 27 4.23 -8.71 5.93
N LEU A 28 4.01 -8.39 4.66
CA LEU A 28 3.17 -9.14 3.73
C LEU A 28 3.99 -9.89 2.68
N SER A 29 5.14 -9.35 2.31
CA SER A 29 6.15 -10.03 1.50
C SER A 29 7.53 -9.49 1.82
N THR A 30 8.56 -10.28 1.53
CA THR A 30 9.96 -9.86 1.60
C THR A 30 10.56 -9.80 0.20
N GLY A 31 11.46 -8.85 0.00
CA GLY A 31 12.12 -8.61 -1.28
C GLY A 31 13.15 -7.51 -1.15
N ASN A 32 13.98 -7.31 -2.17
CA ASN A 32 15.08 -6.36 -2.13
C ASN A 32 15.11 -5.42 -3.35
N ASP A 33 14.12 -5.45 -4.24
CA ASP A 33 14.04 -4.47 -5.32
C ASP A 33 13.38 -3.18 -4.85
N ILE A 34 12.22 -3.29 -4.19
CA ILE A 34 11.37 -2.15 -3.81
C ILE A 34 10.82 -2.33 -2.40
N ALA A 35 10.84 -1.25 -1.62
CA ALA A 35 10.13 -1.18 -0.35
C ALA A 35 8.76 -0.55 -0.60
N LEU A 36 7.70 -1.25 -0.23
CA LEU A 36 6.32 -0.79 -0.39
C LEU A 36 5.65 -0.69 0.98
N PHE A 37 5.24 0.51 1.36
CA PHE A 37 4.48 0.76 2.58
C PHE A 37 3.05 1.15 2.21
N SER A 38 2.04 0.34 2.57
CA SER A 38 0.65 0.67 2.28
C SER A 38 -0.25 0.69 3.49
N SER A 39 -1.36 1.42 3.41
CA SER A 39 -2.35 1.52 4.49
C SER A 39 -3.79 1.39 3.96
N GLY A 40 -4.69 0.93 4.84
CA GLY A 40 -6.12 0.84 4.54
C GLY A 40 -6.44 0.01 3.29
N ILE A 41 -7.38 0.50 2.47
CA ILE A 41 -7.81 -0.19 1.23
C ILE A 41 -6.70 -0.38 0.20
N CYS A 42 -5.65 0.43 0.24
CA CYS A 42 -4.55 0.34 -0.72
C CYS A 42 -3.71 -0.92 -0.50
N THR A 43 -3.84 -1.59 0.64
CA THR A 43 -3.12 -2.84 0.90
C THR A 43 -3.60 -3.98 0.01
N GLU A 44 -4.90 -4.05 -0.28
CA GLU A 44 -5.45 -5.04 -1.22
C GLU A 44 -4.85 -4.85 -2.63
N GLU A 45 -4.88 -3.62 -3.15
CA GLU A 45 -4.30 -3.29 -4.46
C GLU A 45 -2.80 -3.55 -4.52
N ALA A 46 -2.07 -3.22 -3.46
CA ALA A 46 -0.65 -3.49 -3.34
C ALA A 46 -0.33 -4.99 -3.36
N MET A 47 -1.13 -5.82 -2.68
CA MET A 47 -0.98 -7.28 -2.70
C MET A 47 -1.23 -7.84 -4.10
N ARG A 48 -2.28 -7.36 -4.79
CA ARG A 48 -2.60 -7.76 -6.17
C ARG A 48 -1.46 -7.47 -7.14
N ALA A 49 -0.94 -6.24 -7.12
CA ALA A 49 0.21 -5.85 -7.93
C ALA A 49 1.46 -6.66 -7.58
N THR A 50 1.74 -6.86 -6.29
CA THR A 50 2.93 -7.58 -5.83
C THR A 50 2.98 -9.00 -6.37
N GLN A 51 1.85 -9.72 -6.36
CA GLN A 51 1.80 -11.09 -6.87
C GLN A 51 2.14 -11.16 -8.36
N VAL A 52 1.61 -10.25 -9.18
CA VAL A 52 1.92 -10.22 -10.62
C VAL A 52 3.37 -9.80 -10.86
N LEU A 53 3.87 -8.79 -10.15
CA LEU A 53 5.24 -8.30 -10.27
C LEU A 53 6.30 -9.35 -9.91
N GLN A 54 6.00 -10.22 -8.94
CA GLN A 54 6.87 -11.36 -8.61
C GLN A 54 7.04 -12.33 -9.79
N THR A 55 5.98 -12.57 -10.57
CA THR A 55 6.09 -13.39 -11.80
C THR A 55 6.98 -12.75 -12.87
N ARG A 56 7.21 -11.44 -12.77
CA ARG A 56 8.12 -10.67 -13.63
C ARG A 56 9.50 -10.47 -13.01
N GLY A 57 9.81 -11.19 -11.93
CA GLY A 57 11.12 -11.16 -11.28
C GLY A 57 11.39 -9.92 -10.43
N ILE A 58 10.35 -9.14 -10.08
CA ILE A 58 10.47 -7.99 -9.18
C ILE A 58 10.08 -8.41 -7.77
N SER A 59 11.02 -8.31 -6.83
CA SER A 59 10.82 -8.66 -5.43
C SER A 59 10.46 -7.42 -4.58
N ILE A 60 9.34 -7.48 -3.87
CA ILE A 60 8.83 -6.35 -3.08
C ILE A 60 8.86 -6.70 -1.60
N SER A 61 9.49 -5.84 -0.80
CA SER A 61 9.30 -5.82 0.65
C SER A 61 8.04 -5.01 0.97
N HIS A 62 6.91 -5.69 1.11
CA HIS A 62 5.60 -5.05 1.29
C HIS A 62 5.21 -5.09 2.77
N LEU A 63 5.07 -3.92 3.38
CA LEU A 63 4.63 -3.74 4.75
C LEU A 63 3.29 -2.99 4.79
N HIS A 64 2.32 -3.53 5.53
CA HIS A 64 1.07 -2.87 5.86
C HIS A 64 1.21 -2.05 7.14
N ILE A 65 1.00 -0.74 7.01
CA ILE A 65 1.05 0.24 8.10
C ILE A 65 -0.38 0.51 8.58
N SER A 66 -0.61 0.14 9.83
CA SER A 66 -1.89 0.27 10.54
C SER A 66 -1.83 1.27 11.70
N THR A 67 -0.62 1.56 12.19
CA THR A 67 -0.37 2.54 13.25
C THR A 67 0.45 3.70 12.71
N HIS A 68 -0.22 4.82 12.45
CA HIS A 68 0.40 6.11 12.10
C HIS A 68 0.97 6.82 13.32
N LYS A 69 0.37 6.62 14.50
CA LYS A 69 0.87 7.22 15.74
C LYS A 69 0.70 6.25 16.92
N PRO A 70 1.79 5.80 17.55
CA PRO A 70 3.20 6.08 17.23
C PRO A 70 3.66 5.41 15.92
N PHE A 71 4.37 6.17 15.08
CA PHE A 71 4.98 5.66 13.84
C PHE A 71 6.33 5.00 14.15
N ASN A 72 6.57 3.79 13.65
CA ASN A 72 7.83 3.08 13.87
C ASN A 72 8.85 3.39 12.78
N GLN A 73 9.46 4.57 12.86
CA GLN A 73 10.45 5.01 11.88
C GLN A 73 11.62 4.03 11.69
N LYS A 74 12.06 3.35 12.76
CA LYS A 74 13.21 2.42 12.72
C LYS A 74 12.97 1.25 11.78
N GLU A 75 11.79 0.61 11.88
CA GLU A 75 11.39 -0.51 11.02
C GLU A 75 11.29 -0.08 9.55
N ILE A 76 10.77 1.12 9.30
CA ILE A 76 10.66 1.69 7.94
C ILE A 76 12.04 1.96 7.32
N VAL A 77 12.94 2.59 8.08
CA VAL A 77 14.30 2.89 7.61
C VAL A 77 15.11 1.62 7.38
N GLU A 78 14.98 0.63 8.25
CA GLU A 78 15.63 -0.68 8.09
C GLU A 78 15.23 -1.32 6.75
N VAL A 79 13.93 -1.44 6.47
CA VAL A 79 13.43 -2.00 5.21
C VAL A 79 13.86 -1.15 4.01
N ALA A 80 13.70 0.18 4.09
CA ALA A 80 14.05 1.09 3.00
C ALA A 80 15.55 1.07 2.66
N SER A 81 16.43 0.80 3.63
CA SER A 81 17.87 0.76 3.42
C SER A 81 18.30 -0.43 2.55
N GLN A 82 17.56 -1.54 2.62
CA GLN A 82 17.93 -2.82 2.01
C GLN A 82 17.50 -2.94 0.54
N VAL A 83 16.62 -2.06 0.06
CA VAL A 83 16.05 -2.18 -1.28
C VAL A 83 16.85 -1.44 -2.35
N LYS A 84 16.89 -1.99 -3.55
CA LYS A 84 17.73 -1.54 -4.66
C LYS A 84 17.24 -0.24 -5.30
N TYR A 85 15.97 -0.19 -5.72
CA TYR A 85 15.49 0.89 -6.59
C TYR A 85 14.87 2.05 -5.82
N GLY A 86 14.14 1.77 -4.74
CA GLY A 86 13.55 2.84 -3.93
C GLY A 86 12.35 2.40 -3.10
N VAL A 87 11.66 3.42 -2.60
CA VAL A 87 10.56 3.32 -1.65
C VAL A 87 9.29 3.84 -2.29
N ILE A 88 8.18 3.15 -2.08
CA ILE A 88 6.84 3.56 -2.49
C ILE A 88 5.93 3.56 -1.28
N THR A 89 5.15 4.63 -1.08
CA THR A 89 4.00 4.61 -0.17
C THR A 89 2.70 4.57 -0.95
N MET A 90 1.69 3.89 -0.42
CA MET A 90 0.38 3.79 -1.05
C MET A 90 -0.75 3.92 -0.01
N GLU A 91 -1.50 5.01 -0.06
CA GLU A 91 -2.51 5.34 0.93
C GLU A 91 -3.79 5.92 0.33
N ASN A 92 -4.94 5.63 0.94
CA ASN A 92 -6.20 6.28 0.61
C ASN A 92 -6.35 7.59 1.42
N HIS A 93 -5.39 8.48 1.28
CA HIS A 93 -5.35 9.79 1.94
C HIS A 93 -4.64 10.78 1.01
N THR A 94 -4.68 12.07 1.32
CA THR A 94 -3.79 13.01 0.63
C THR A 94 -2.33 12.64 0.90
N ILE A 95 -1.46 12.81 -0.10
CA ILE A 95 -0.01 12.62 0.08
C ILE A 95 0.60 13.62 1.09
N ILE A 96 -0.15 14.67 1.45
CA ILE A 96 0.26 15.72 2.39
C ILE A 96 -0.17 15.32 3.81
N GLY A 97 0.80 15.15 4.71
CA GLY A 97 0.55 14.82 6.11
C GLY A 97 0.07 13.38 6.38
N GLY A 98 0.04 12.52 5.36
CA GLY A 98 -0.28 11.10 5.46
C GLY A 98 0.96 10.20 5.61
N LEU A 99 0.78 8.91 5.31
CA LEU A 99 1.83 7.88 5.31
C LEU A 99 3.06 8.29 4.52
N GLY A 100 2.85 8.87 3.33
CA GLY A 100 3.92 9.34 2.47
C GLY A 100 4.76 10.43 3.12
N SER A 101 4.17 11.27 3.98
CA SER A 101 4.90 12.29 4.74
C SER A 101 5.65 11.68 5.92
N GLU A 102 5.03 10.76 6.66
CA GLU A 102 5.69 10.02 7.76
C GLU A 102 6.94 9.26 7.28
N VAL A 103 6.83 8.58 6.13
CA VAL A 103 7.97 7.88 5.51
C VAL A 103 9.01 8.88 5.01
N ALA A 104 8.60 9.99 4.38
CA ALA A 104 9.54 11.02 3.93
C ALA A 104 10.36 11.61 5.08
N GLU A 105 9.71 11.93 6.19
CA GLU A 105 10.36 12.39 7.43
C GLU A 105 11.35 11.34 7.94
N ALA A 106 10.95 10.07 8.05
CA ALA A 106 11.83 8.99 8.52
C ALA A 106 13.08 8.80 7.62
N LEU A 107 12.91 8.85 6.30
CA LEU A 107 14.04 8.76 5.36
C LEU A 107 14.98 9.97 5.47
N ALA A 108 14.42 11.18 5.58
CA ALA A 108 15.21 12.41 5.68
C ALA A 108 15.98 12.49 7.01
N GLU A 109 15.32 12.21 8.13
CA GLU A 109 15.91 12.24 9.48
C GLU A 109 17.00 11.18 9.67
N SER A 110 16.91 10.05 8.96
CA SER A 110 17.95 9.00 8.96
C SER A 110 19.09 9.25 7.98
N GLY A 111 19.01 10.29 7.14
CA GLY A 111 19.99 10.56 6.08
C GLY A 111 19.99 9.51 4.96
N LEU A 112 18.91 8.74 4.82
CA LEU A 112 18.83 7.66 3.84
C LEU A 112 18.46 8.20 2.46
N ASN A 113 19.43 8.19 1.54
CA ASN A 113 19.22 8.64 0.15
C ASN A 113 18.54 7.55 -0.70
N LYS A 114 17.21 7.48 -0.64
CA LYS A 114 16.39 6.61 -1.49
C LYS A 114 15.33 7.43 -2.22
N ARG A 115 15.08 7.08 -3.49
CA ARG A 115 13.96 7.66 -4.23
C ARG A 115 12.65 7.24 -3.58
N LEU A 116 11.81 8.22 -3.23
CA LEU A 116 10.49 8.01 -2.64
C LEU A 116 9.39 8.40 -3.63
N ILE A 117 8.47 7.49 -3.90
CA ILE A 117 7.23 7.76 -4.67
C ILE A 117 6.05 7.68 -3.70
N ARG A 118 5.20 8.72 -3.70
CA ARG A 118 4.01 8.79 -2.84
C ARG A 118 2.73 8.63 -3.68
N ILE A 119 2.10 7.48 -3.56
CA ILE A 119 0.80 7.15 -4.18
C ILE A 119 -0.29 7.45 -3.15
N GLY A 120 -1.22 8.31 -3.55
CA GLY A 120 -2.31 8.82 -2.73
C GLY A 120 -2.97 10.00 -3.44
N LEU A 121 -4.03 10.53 -2.84
CA LEU A 121 -4.73 11.69 -3.39
C LEU A 121 -3.77 12.88 -3.47
N LYS A 122 -3.70 13.54 -4.62
CA LYS A 122 -2.89 14.76 -4.78
C LYS A 122 -3.56 15.93 -4.07
N ASP A 123 -2.96 17.12 -4.13
CA ASP A 123 -3.52 18.33 -3.52
C ASP A 123 -4.74 18.83 -4.29
N THR A 124 -5.85 18.11 -4.15
CA THR A 124 -7.09 18.32 -4.88
C THR A 124 -8.27 17.75 -4.10
N PHE A 125 -9.47 18.25 -4.40
CA PHE A 125 -10.69 17.68 -3.88
C PHE A 125 -11.08 16.42 -4.66
N ALA A 126 -11.47 15.39 -3.91
CA ALA A 126 -12.05 14.19 -4.50
C ALA A 126 -13.51 14.45 -4.89
N HIS A 127 -13.92 14.02 -6.09
CA HIS A 127 -15.32 14.05 -6.49
C HIS A 127 -16.05 12.73 -6.14
N GLY A 128 -17.38 12.73 -6.29
CA GLY A 128 -18.19 11.54 -6.07
C GLY A 128 -18.06 10.53 -7.21
N GLY A 129 -18.02 9.24 -6.86
CA GLY A 129 -17.93 8.13 -7.81
C GLY A 129 -17.89 6.78 -7.09
N SER A 130 -17.92 5.68 -7.85
CA SER A 130 -17.72 4.35 -7.27
C SER A 130 -16.27 4.17 -6.80
N ARG A 131 -16.03 3.35 -5.78
CA ARG A 131 -14.67 3.07 -5.28
C ARG A 131 -13.70 2.64 -6.40
N PRO A 132 -14.02 1.65 -7.25
CA PRO A 132 -13.11 1.24 -8.33
C PRO A 132 -12.81 2.38 -9.31
N TYR A 133 -13.83 3.15 -9.67
CA TYR A 133 -13.66 4.30 -10.56
C TYR A 133 -12.72 5.34 -9.94
N LEU A 134 -12.94 5.73 -8.68
CA LEU A 134 -12.15 6.77 -8.03
C LEU A 134 -10.71 6.31 -7.79
N MET A 135 -10.50 5.04 -7.42
CA MET A 135 -9.15 4.50 -7.25
C MET A 135 -8.36 4.52 -8.56
N ARG A 136 -9.00 4.16 -9.68
CA ARG A 136 -8.37 4.27 -11.01
C ARG A 136 -8.13 5.72 -11.43
N TYR A 137 -9.13 6.58 -11.25
CA TYR A 137 -9.07 7.99 -11.65
C TYR A 137 -7.96 8.75 -10.92
N TYR A 138 -7.79 8.50 -9.62
CA TYR A 138 -6.74 9.13 -8.80
C TYR A 138 -5.43 8.34 -8.77
N GLU A 139 -5.31 7.31 -9.60
CA GLU A 139 -4.09 6.49 -9.73
C GLU A 139 -3.65 5.81 -8.41
N ILE A 140 -4.61 5.34 -7.63
CA ILE A 140 -4.41 4.66 -6.33
C ILE A 140 -4.80 3.18 -6.41
N ASP A 141 -4.65 2.56 -7.59
CA ASP A 141 -4.95 1.16 -7.86
C ASP A 141 -3.67 0.33 -8.17
N ALA A 142 -3.85 -0.98 -8.32
CA ALA A 142 -2.75 -1.91 -8.59
C ALA A 142 -1.99 -1.61 -9.89
N MET A 143 -2.69 -1.23 -10.97
CA MET A 143 -2.05 -0.84 -12.23
C MET A 143 -1.21 0.42 -12.07
N SER A 144 -1.65 1.38 -11.28
CA SER A 144 -0.91 2.60 -11.02
C SER A 144 0.37 2.33 -10.22
N LEU A 145 0.32 1.42 -9.25
CA LEU A 145 1.51 0.94 -8.55
C LEU A 145 2.51 0.29 -9.53
N ILE A 146 2.05 -0.58 -10.44
CA ILE A 146 2.90 -1.20 -11.45
C ILE A 146 3.59 -0.13 -12.32
N ARG A 147 2.84 0.86 -12.84
CA ARG A 147 3.43 1.95 -13.65
C ARG A 147 4.48 2.75 -12.88
N HIS A 148 4.26 3.02 -11.60
CA HIS A 148 5.25 3.68 -10.76
C HIS A 148 6.50 2.84 -10.55
N ILE A 149 6.35 1.52 -10.42
CA ILE A 149 7.45 0.57 -10.32
C ILE A 149 8.25 0.51 -11.63
N GLU A 150 7.58 0.42 -12.78
CA GLU A 150 8.22 0.49 -14.11
C GLU A 150 9.04 1.78 -14.29
N SER A 151 8.48 2.93 -13.88
CA SER A 151 9.20 4.21 -13.88
C SER A 151 10.38 4.25 -12.92
N LEU A 152 10.30 3.53 -11.79
CA LEU A 152 11.36 3.46 -10.80
C LEU A 152 12.55 2.60 -11.29
N ILE A 153 12.26 1.48 -11.97
CA ILE A 153 13.28 0.56 -12.48
C ILE A 153 13.78 0.91 -13.90
N GLY A 154 13.05 1.77 -14.62
CA GLY A 154 13.38 2.17 -15.99
C GLY A 154 13.10 1.09 -17.03
N ASN A 155 12.16 0.18 -16.77
CA ASN A 155 11.81 -0.92 -17.67
C ASN A 155 10.31 -1.20 -17.62
N SER A 156 9.71 -1.50 -18.78
CA SER A 156 8.33 -1.97 -18.85
C SER A 156 8.28 -3.48 -18.56
N LEU A 157 7.27 -3.89 -17.79
CA LEU A 157 7.04 -5.26 -17.37
C LEU A 157 5.92 -5.94 -18.17
N GLY A 158 5.23 -5.20 -19.04
CA GLY A 158 4.20 -5.73 -19.94
C GLY A 158 3.04 -6.39 -19.21
N VAL A 159 2.63 -5.83 -18.06
CA VAL A 159 1.50 -6.35 -17.27
C VAL A 159 0.18 -5.78 -17.78
N ASP A 160 -0.79 -6.65 -18.01
CA ASP A 160 -2.16 -6.29 -18.39
C ASP A 160 -3.09 -6.18 -17.16
N GLU A 161 -4.15 -5.38 -17.27
CA GLU A 161 -5.19 -5.24 -16.26
C GLU A 161 -5.96 -6.55 -16.03
N GLU A 162 -6.09 -7.42 -17.05
CA GLU A 162 -6.74 -8.73 -16.90
C GLU A 162 -6.00 -9.65 -15.93
N GLU A 163 -4.65 -9.61 -15.90
CA GLU A 163 -3.83 -10.42 -14.99
C GLU A 163 -4.09 -10.06 -13.52
N LEU A 164 -4.54 -8.84 -13.24
CA LEU A 164 -4.89 -8.41 -11.89
C LEU A 164 -6.29 -8.87 -11.45
N LYS A 165 -7.18 -9.26 -12.38
CA LYS A 165 -8.53 -9.73 -12.04
C LYS A 165 -8.51 -11.16 -11.52
N GLU A 166 -7.57 -11.97 -11.99
CA GLU A 166 -7.35 -13.34 -11.52
C GLU A 166 -6.88 -13.38 -10.05
N VAL A 167 -6.25 -12.30 -9.57
CA VAL A 167 -5.68 -12.17 -8.23
C VAL A 167 -6.67 -11.58 -7.21
N ARG A 168 -7.98 -11.82 -7.37
CA ARG A 168 -8.97 -11.21 -6.47
C ARG A 168 -8.95 -11.87 -5.09
N ILE A 169 -8.68 -11.07 -4.05
CA ILE A 169 -8.79 -11.51 -2.65
C ILE A 169 -10.27 -11.54 -2.29
N GLU A 170 -10.83 -12.72 -2.08
CA GLU A 170 -12.25 -12.86 -1.76
C GLU A 170 -12.59 -12.25 -0.39
N PRO A 171 -13.70 -11.51 -0.28
CA PRO A 171 -14.19 -11.06 1.01
C PRO A 171 -14.72 -12.26 1.80
N ILE A 172 -14.12 -12.51 2.97
CA ILE A 172 -14.67 -13.47 3.93
C ILE A 172 -15.95 -12.85 4.48
N HIS A 173 -17.09 -13.42 4.09
CA HIS A 173 -18.40 -13.07 4.65
C HIS A 173 -18.37 -13.29 6.17
N SER A 174 -18.58 -12.22 6.93
CA SER A 174 -18.92 -12.38 8.34
C SER A 174 -20.35 -12.91 8.40
N GLU A 175 -20.57 -14.06 9.03
CA GLU A 175 -21.93 -14.59 9.30
C GLU A 175 -22.72 -13.69 10.25
N SER A 176 -22.08 -12.69 10.86
CA SER A 176 -22.77 -11.64 11.60
C SER A 176 -23.50 -10.71 10.63
N LYS A 177 -24.83 -10.87 10.54
CA LYS A 177 -25.72 -9.86 9.97
C LYS A 177 -25.28 -8.49 10.48
N ALA A 178 -25.03 -7.55 9.56
CA ALA A 178 -25.00 -6.14 9.88
C ALA A 178 -26.42 -5.76 10.30
N GLU A 179 -26.75 -5.98 11.58
CA GLU A 179 -28.00 -5.51 12.15
C GLU A 179 -27.99 -3.99 12.17
N ALA A 180 -28.95 -3.43 11.43
CA ALA A 180 -29.63 -2.15 11.62
C ALA A 180 -28.96 -1.13 12.56
N LEU A 181 -28.41 -0.06 11.97
CA LEU A 181 -28.49 1.31 12.49
C LEU A 181 -28.69 2.28 11.32
#